data_AF-W6RZG5-F1
#
_entry.id   AF-W6RZG5-F1
#
_cell.length_a   1.000
_cell.length_b   1.000
_cell.length_c   1.000
_cell.angle_alpha   90.00
_cell.angle_beta   90.00
_cell.angle_gamma   90.00
#
_symmetry.space_group_name_H-M   'P 1'
#
loop_
_entity.id
_entity.type
_entity.pdbx_description
1 polymer ?
#
loop_
_entity_poly.entity_id
_entity_poly.type
_entity_poly.pdbx_seq_one_letter_code
_entity_poly.pdbx_strand_id
1 'polypeptide(L)'
;MSFYQMMQLGPAVLKPKIKESEDSKEKRKYIAALILKSVLCLIFCISFVSIFSAIFGEDNSIVGVVSVILLLTFRFSNLDFNVKETVFAILGIYAIYAICPYLASISNPYLALMINFISILILIIISCHNIQLSNQSTIVLSYLLLYGYKVNSKEVYINRIFALILGGLIVASIFYFKQRKKKFENRFLDILKDIDIRDPRTRWQIKISIIISTGILIGELLHLERTMWIGFACMSIMQPQKDKVIGRMIERPIFSILGCVVFTVIYFAIPKESVAVIGMLGGIMVGFSATYRWQVVFNTFGALSAAVTIFGLSNAILLRIIANILGALYIWFITNGYGLIKNIFEKFLVIDPNDTL
;
A
#
# COMPACT_ATOMS: atom_id res chain seq x y z
N MET A 1 -6.28 -19.37 -25.20
CA MET A 1 -5.26 -18.93 -24.21
C MET A 1 -4.62 -20.16 -23.59
N SER A 2 -3.30 -20.21 -23.41
CA SER A 2 -2.65 -21.34 -22.72
C SER A 2 -2.92 -21.29 -21.21
N PHE A 3 -2.82 -22.43 -20.51
CA PHE A 3 -3.02 -22.46 -19.06
C PHE A 3 -2.05 -21.54 -18.30
N TYR A 4 -0.79 -21.47 -18.74
CA TYR A 4 0.20 -20.56 -18.19
C TYR A 4 -0.21 -19.08 -18.35
N GLN A 5 -0.74 -18.72 -19.52
CA GLN A 5 -1.26 -17.37 -19.78
C GLN A 5 -2.46 -17.05 -18.89
N MET A 6 -3.36 -18.00 -18.67
CA MET A 6 -4.49 -17.84 -17.73
C MET A 6 -3.99 -17.55 -16.31
N MET A 7 -2.95 -18.26 -15.85
CA MET A 7 -2.34 -18.01 -14.53
C MET A 7 -1.70 -16.61 -14.40
N GLN A 8 -1.38 -15.92 -15.49
CA GLN A 8 -0.88 -14.55 -15.39
C GLN A 8 -2.01 -13.53 -15.13
N LEU A 9 -3.26 -13.86 -15.47
CA LEU A 9 -4.40 -12.96 -15.31
C LEU A 9 -4.78 -12.75 -13.84
N GLY A 10 -5.23 -11.55 -13.50
CA GLY A 10 -5.73 -11.21 -12.17
C GLY A 10 -7.16 -11.71 -11.91
N PRO A 11 -7.61 -11.75 -10.64
CA PRO A 11 -8.95 -12.19 -10.28
C PRO A 11 -10.06 -11.34 -10.92
N ALA A 12 -9.82 -10.04 -11.14
CA ALA A 12 -10.76 -9.13 -11.81
C ALA A 12 -11.03 -9.50 -13.28
N VAL A 13 -10.11 -10.20 -13.94
CA VAL A 13 -10.27 -10.66 -15.33
C VAL A 13 -10.74 -12.12 -15.36
N LEU A 14 -10.24 -12.97 -14.45
CA LEU A 14 -10.58 -14.39 -14.42
C LEU A 14 -12.01 -14.64 -13.95
N LYS A 15 -12.53 -13.90 -12.97
CA LYS A 15 -13.88 -14.13 -12.44
C LYS A 15 -15.00 -13.91 -13.47
N PRO A 16 -15.00 -12.80 -14.26
CA PRO A 16 -15.95 -12.65 -15.37
C PRO A 16 -15.86 -13.80 -16.37
N LYS A 17 -14.64 -14.18 -16.79
CA LYS A 17 -14.42 -15.32 -17.70
C LYS A 17 -14.99 -16.63 -17.14
N ILE A 18 -14.81 -16.92 -15.86
CA ILE A 18 -15.40 -18.10 -15.20
C ILE A 18 -16.93 -18.07 -15.22
N LYS A 19 -17.53 -16.88 -15.05
CA LYS A 19 -18.99 -16.71 -15.03
C LYS A 19 -19.60 -16.86 -16.43
N GLU A 20 -18.92 -16.33 -17.45
CA GLU A 20 -19.36 -16.29 -18.84
C GLU A 20 -19.05 -17.57 -19.62
N SER A 21 -18.11 -18.42 -19.16
CA SER A 21 -17.81 -19.70 -19.82
C SER A 21 -18.98 -20.69 -19.76
N GLU A 22 -19.52 -21.02 -20.92
CA GLU A 22 -20.53 -22.07 -21.11
C GLU A 22 -19.92 -23.48 -21.08
N ASP A 23 -18.71 -23.66 -21.64
CA ASP A 23 -18.00 -24.94 -21.58
C ASP A 23 -17.49 -25.24 -20.15
N SER A 24 -17.98 -26.34 -19.58
CA SER A 24 -17.56 -26.84 -18.27
C SER A 24 -16.06 -27.14 -18.21
N LYS A 25 -15.44 -27.56 -19.30
CA LYS A 25 -14.00 -27.87 -19.34
C LYS A 25 -13.16 -26.59 -19.28
N GLU A 26 -13.53 -25.57 -20.03
CA GLU A 26 -12.88 -24.26 -19.99
C GLU A 26 -13.07 -23.56 -18.63
N LYS A 27 -14.28 -23.60 -18.08
CA LYS A 27 -14.58 -23.06 -16.75
C LYS A 27 -13.70 -23.68 -15.66
N ARG A 28 -13.53 -25.01 -15.67
CA ARG A 28 -12.62 -25.73 -14.75
C ARG A 28 -11.17 -25.28 -14.92
N LYS A 29 -10.71 -25.02 -16.15
CA LYS A 29 -9.35 -24.51 -16.39
C LYS A 29 -9.14 -23.12 -15.78
N TYR A 30 -10.10 -22.19 -15.93
CA TYR A 30 -9.99 -20.87 -15.33
C TYR A 30 -9.99 -20.92 -13.79
N ILE A 31 -10.85 -21.76 -13.20
CA ILE A 31 -10.88 -21.96 -11.74
C ILE A 31 -9.55 -22.55 -11.25
N ALA A 32 -9.05 -23.60 -11.92
CA ALA A 32 -7.78 -24.22 -11.57
C ALA A 32 -6.61 -23.23 -11.71
N ALA A 33 -6.58 -22.42 -12.77
CA ALA A 33 -5.57 -21.38 -12.95
C ALA A 33 -5.60 -20.35 -11.83
N LEU A 34 -6.79 -19.92 -11.41
CA LEU A 34 -6.97 -18.95 -10.31
C LEU A 34 -6.50 -19.53 -8.97
N ILE A 35 -6.90 -20.76 -8.63
CA ILE A 35 -6.51 -21.43 -7.38
C ILE A 35 -5.01 -21.68 -7.35
N LEU A 36 -4.48 -22.33 -8.39
CA LEU A 36 -3.07 -22.71 -8.46
C LEU A 36 -2.17 -21.48 -8.42
N LYS A 37 -2.51 -20.41 -9.15
CA LYS A 37 -1.80 -19.14 -9.08
C LYS A 37 -1.76 -18.58 -7.66
N SER A 38 -2.91 -18.50 -6.98
CA SER A 38 -3.00 -17.92 -5.64
C SER A 38 -2.19 -18.71 -4.62
N VAL A 39 -2.28 -20.05 -4.66
CA VAL A 39 -1.53 -20.95 -3.76
C VAL A 39 -0.03 -20.87 -4.02
N LEU A 40 0.40 -20.97 -5.29
CA LEU A 40 1.83 -20.87 -5.62
C LEU A 40 2.41 -19.49 -5.29
N CYS A 41 1.63 -18.41 -5.50
CA CYS A 41 2.03 -17.07 -5.12
C CYS A 41 2.26 -16.97 -3.60
N LEU A 42 1.34 -17.52 -2.80
CA LEU A 42 1.48 -17.53 -1.35
C LEU A 42 2.71 -18.34 -0.91
N ILE A 43 2.88 -19.56 -1.41
CA ILE A 43 4.03 -20.41 -1.08
C ILE A 43 5.32 -19.66 -1.40
N PHE A 44 5.41 -19.06 -2.59
CA PHE A 44 6.56 -18.24 -2.97
C PHE A 44 6.80 -17.07 -2.00
N CYS A 45 5.76 -16.31 -1.65
CA CYS A 45 5.87 -15.20 -0.70
C CYS A 45 6.35 -15.66 0.68
N ILE A 46 5.77 -16.73 1.22
CA ILE A 46 6.16 -17.29 2.53
C ILE A 46 7.61 -17.76 2.47
N SER A 47 7.97 -18.59 1.48
CA SER A 47 9.34 -19.08 1.34
C SER A 47 10.35 -17.94 1.20
N PHE A 48 10.05 -16.91 0.41
CA PHE A 48 10.92 -15.76 0.22
C PHE A 48 11.12 -14.97 1.53
N VAL A 49 10.03 -14.69 2.26
CA VAL A 49 10.09 -13.97 3.54
C VAL A 49 10.82 -14.80 4.59
N SER A 50 10.57 -16.11 4.67
CA SER A 50 11.25 -17.01 5.59
C SER A 50 12.76 -17.09 5.32
N ILE A 51 13.18 -17.14 4.04
CA ILE A 51 14.60 -17.10 3.67
C ILE A 51 15.23 -15.78 4.12
N PHE A 52 14.56 -14.64 3.87
CA PHE A 52 15.05 -13.33 4.33
C PHE A 52 15.17 -13.26 5.85
N SER A 53 14.18 -13.80 6.57
CA SER A 53 14.16 -13.80 8.04
C SER A 53 15.25 -14.70 8.62
N ALA A 54 15.52 -15.85 7.99
CA ALA A 54 16.62 -16.73 8.37
C ALA A 54 18.01 -16.11 8.14
N ILE A 55 18.18 -15.30 7.09
CA ILE A 55 19.48 -14.68 6.76
C ILE A 55 19.73 -13.40 7.57
N PHE A 56 18.70 -12.54 7.75
CA PHE A 56 18.86 -11.20 8.33
C PHE A 56 18.18 -11.00 9.69
N GLY A 57 17.56 -12.05 10.23
CA GLY A 57 16.81 -12.05 11.49
C GLY A 57 15.32 -11.75 11.31
N GLU A 58 14.51 -12.25 12.24
CA GLU A 58 13.04 -12.09 12.26
C GLU A 58 12.61 -10.61 12.31
N ASP A 59 13.39 -9.75 12.98
CA ASP A 59 13.17 -8.29 13.03
C ASP A 59 13.28 -7.61 11.65
N ASN A 60 13.89 -8.29 10.67
CA ASN A 60 14.06 -7.82 9.30
C ASN A 60 13.19 -8.55 8.27
N SER A 61 12.27 -9.41 8.73
CA SER A 61 11.26 -10.09 7.91
C SER A 61 10.48 -9.12 7.00
N ILE A 62 10.21 -7.90 7.50
CA ILE A 62 9.50 -6.84 6.76
C ILE A 62 10.22 -6.45 5.46
N VAL A 63 11.55 -6.54 5.40
CA VAL A 63 12.32 -6.28 4.19
C VAL A 63 12.05 -7.35 3.13
N GLY A 64 11.91 -8.62 3.55
CA GLY A 64 11.47 -9.70 2.67
C GLY A 64 10.09 -9.45 2.09
N VAL A 65 9.15 -8.96 2.92
CA VAL A 65 7.79 -8.60 2.49
C VAL A 65 7.81 -7.46 1.47
N VAL A 66 8.54 -6.38 1.75
CA VAL A 66 8.71 -5.26 0.80
C VAL A 66 9.32 -5.73 -0.51
N SER A 67 10.35 -6.57 -0.43
CA SER A 67 11.06 -7.05 -1.60
C SER A 67 10.18 -7.92 -2.47
N VAL A 68 9.37 -8.82 -1.89
CA VAL A 68 8.46 -9.65 -2.69
C VAL A 68 7.31 -8.84 -3.29
N ILE A 69 6.76 -7.84 -2.57
CA ILE A 69 5.74 -6.93 -3.12
C ILE A 69 6.25 -6.24 -4.39
N LEU A 70 7.46 -5.69 -4.32
CA LEU A 70 8.05 -4.97 -5.46
C LEU A 70 8.51 -5.92 -6.57
N LEU A 71 9.02 -7.10 -6.24
CA LEU A 71 9.34 -8.15 -7.20
C LEU A 71 8.11 -8.54 -8.04
N LEU A 72 6.99 -8.83 -7.37
CA LEU A 72 5.75 -9.20 -8.03
C LEU A 72 5.18 -8.04 -8.86
N THR A 73 5.37 -6.80 -8.42
CA THR A 73 4.95 -5.60 -9.16
C THR A 73 5.78 -5.42 -10.43
N PHE A 74 7.10 -5.33 -10.31
CA PHE A 74 8.02 -5.04 -11.42
C PHE A 74 8.23 -6.19 -12.40
N ARG A 75 7.82 -7.41 -12.02
CA ARG A 75 7.68 -8.52 -12.97
C ARG A 75 6.72 -8.20 -14.11
N PHE A 76 5.64 -7.45 -13.83
CA PHE A 76 4.58 -7.17 -14.81
C PHE A 76 4.51 -5.70 -15.21
N SER A 77 4.89 -4.80 -14.31
CA SER A 77 4.85 -3.35 -14.49
C SER A 77 6.22 -2.75 -14.80
N ASN A 78 6.23 -1.48 -15.17
CA ASN A 78 7.41 -0.67 -15.41
C ASN A 78 7.19 0.78 -14.94
N LEU A 79 8.21 1.62 -14.98
CA LEU A 79 8.11 3.03 -14.55
C LEU A 79 7.94 4.03 -15.70
N ASP A 80 7.68 3.55 -16.93
CA ASP A 80 7.41 4.38 -18.11
C ASP A 80 8.58 5.24 -18.61
N PHE A 81 9.82 4.83 -18.30
CA PHE A 81 11.05 5.36 -18.88
C PHE A 81 12.08 4.26 -19.11
N ASN A 82 13.22 4.63 -19.72
CA ASN A 82 14.28 3.71 -20.13
C ASN A 82 14.57 2.60 -19.10
N VAL A 83 14.69 1.35 -19.58
CA VAL A 83 14.86 0.16 -18.73
C VAL A 83 16.13 0.26 -17.86
N LYS A 84 17.26 0.69 -18.42
CA LYS A 84 18.52 0.76 -17.67
C LYS A 84 18.44 1.83 -16.57
N GLU A 85 17.85 2.98 -16.90
CA GLU A 85 17.63 4.04 -15.92
C GLU A 85 16.62 3.62 -14.85
N THR A 86 15.61 2.82 -15.21
CA THR A 86 14.64 2.27 -14.25
C THR A 86 15.30 1.30 -13.28
N VAL A 87 16.28 0.50 -13.71
CA VAL A 87 17.08 -0.36 -12.81
C VAL A 87 17.77 0.51 -11.74
N PHE A 88 18.39 1.62 -12.13
CA PHE A 88 19.00 2.56 -11.18
C PHE A 88 17.95 3.26 -10.31
N ALA A 89 16.78 3.61 -10.86
CA ALA A 89 15.68 4.19 -10.08
C ALA A 89 15.15 3.21 -9.01
N ILE A 90 15.05 1.92 -9.32
CA ILE A 90 14.70 0.88 -8.33
C ILE A 90 15.75 0.84 -7.22
N LEU A 91 17.04 0.85 -7.55
CA LEU A 91 18.11 0.90 -6.54
C LEU A 91 18.02 2.18 -5.69
N GLY A 92 17.71 3.33 -6.30
CA GLY A 92 17.46 4.59 -5.60
C GLY A 92 16.25 4.53 -4.65
N ILE A 93 15.16 3.88 -5.06
CA ILE A 93 14.00 3.61 -4.21
C ILE A 93 14.42 2.80 -2.97
N TYR A 94 15.23 1.76 -3.15
CA TYR A 94 15.75 0.96 -2.03
C TYR A 94 16.74 1.74 -1.14
N ALA A 95 17.51 2.68 -1.69
CA ALA A 95 18.33 3.59 -0.90
C ALA A 95 17.46 4.50 -0.01
N ILE A 96 16.36 5.04 -0.55
CA ILE A 96 15.37 5.80 0.24
C ILE A 96 14.80 4.91 1.36
N TYR A 97 14.44 3.66 1.06
CA TYR A 97 13.95 2.70 2.06
C TYR A 97 14.95 2.37 3.18
N ALA A 98 16.24 2.33 2.86
CA ALA A 98 17.28 2.03 3.85
C ALA A 98 17.45 3.17 4.86
N ILE A 99 17.29 4.41 4.42
CA ILE A 99 17.65 5.60 5.20
C ILE A 99 16.42 6.28 5.79
N CYS A 100 15.47 6.67 4.95
CA CYS A 100 14.44 7.65 5.32
C CYS A 100 13.41 7.12 6.32
N PRO A 101 12.86 5.90 6.19
CA PRO A 101 11.93 5.35 7.20
C PRO A 101 12.57 5.27 8.59
N TYR A 102 13.84 4.85 8.67
CA TYR A 102 14.57 4.78 9.94
C TYR A 102 14.79 6.18 10.53
N LEU A 103 15.32 7.12 9.74
CA LEU A 103 15.53 8.50 10.19
C LEU A 103 14.24 9.16 10.67
N ALA A 104 13.12 8.97 9.96
CA ALA A 104 11.83 9.49 10.39
C ALA A 104 11.39 8.83 11.72
N SER A 105 11.60 7.52 11.89
CA SER A 105 11.14 6.77 13.06
C SER A 105 11.83 7.14 14.39
N ILE A 106 13.04 7.69 14.32
CA ILE A 106 13.83 8.16 15.49
C ILE A 106 13.74 9.67 15.69
N SER A 107 13.06 10.38 14.79
CA SER A 107 12.90 11.84 14.84
C SER A 107 11.66 12.24 15.64
N ASN A 108 11.59 13.51 16.04
CA ASN A 108 10.33 14.08 16.54
C ASN A 108 9.26 14.12 15.43
N PRO A 109 7.96 14.20 15.76
CA PRO A 109 6.88 14.13 14.76
C PRO A 109 6.97 15.20 13.66
N TYR A 110 7.46 16.40 13.95
CA TYR A 110 7.57 17.49 12.97
C TYR A 110 8.69 17.24 11.96
N LEU A 111 9.85 16.75 12.42
CA LEU A 111 10.94 16.37 11.52
C LEU A 111 10.59 15.09 10.75
N ALA A 112 9.93 14.13 11.39
CA ALA A 112 9.39 12.93 10.75
C ALA A 112 8.42 13.30 9.62
N LEU A 113 7.54 14.29 9.82
CA LEU A 113 6.66 14.83 8.77
C LEU A 113 7.46 15.28 7.54
N MET A 114 8.52 16.08 7.74
CA MET A 114 9.33 16.59 6.62
C MET A 114 10.02 15.45 5.86
N ILE A 115 10.63 14.50 6.59
CA ILE A 115 11.30 13.34 5.99
C ILE A 115 10.30 12.47 5.22
N ASN A 116 9.17 12.14 5.85
CA ASN A 116 8.10 11.35 5.23
C ASN A 116 7.56 12.05 3.98
N PHE A 117 7.27 13.36 4.06
CA PHE A 117 6.75 14.13 2.93
C PHE A 117 7.72 14.11 1.75
N ILE A 118 8.99 14.46 1.96
CA ILE A 118 10.00 14.52 0.89
C ILE A 118 10.21 13.14 0.29
N SER A 119 10.35 12.11 1.13
CA SER A 119 10.58 10.73 0.68
C SER A 119 9.42 10.22 -0.16
N ILE A 120 8.19 10.35 0.35
CA ILE A 120 6.98 9.89 -0.34
C ILE A 120 6.79 10.67 -1.64
N LEU A 121 7.02 11.98 -1.66
CA LEU A 121 6.92 12.78 -2.87
C LEU A 121 7.89 12.31 -3.95
N ILE A 122 9.17 12.10 -3.62
CA ILE A 122 10.17 11.58 -4.55
C ILE A 122 9.75 10.20 -5.06
N LEU A 123 9.33 9.29 -4.16
CA LEU A 123 8.89 7.95 -4.53
C LEU A 123 7.69 7.98 -5.48
N ILE A 124 6.73 8.88 -5.25
CA ILE A 124 5.54 9.03 -6.10
C ILE A 124 5.90 9.63 -7.45
N ILE A 125 6.74 10.67 -7.51
CA ILE A 125 7.19 11.27 -8.77
C ILE A 125 7.90 10.22 -9.65
N ILE A 126 8.82 9.45 -9.07
CA ILE A 126 9.57 8.41 -9.79
C ILE A 126 8.64 7.27 -10.26
N SER A 127 7.64 6.92 -9.45
CA SER A 127 6.81 5.73 -9.70
C SER A 127 5.54 5.98 -10.49
N CYS A 128 5.08 7.22 -10.57
CA CYS A 128 3.76 7.58 -11.07
C CYS A 128 3.84 8.54 -12.27
N HIS A 129 4.73 8.27 -13.22
CA HIS A 129 4.70 8.97 -14.50
C HIS A 129 3.43 8.64 -15.29
N ASN A 130 3.15 7.33 -15.43
CA ASN A 130 1.91 6.81 -15.99
C ASN A 130 0.94 6.37 -14.87
N ILE A 131 -0.09 7.18 -14.64
CA ILE A 131 -1.11 6.98 -13.61
C ILE A 131 -1.81 5.61 -13.73
N GLN A 132 -1.95 5.07 -14.94
CA GLN A 132 -2.68 3.83 -15.19
C GLN A 132 -1.99 2.61 -14.57
N LEU A 133 -0.66 2.65 -14.43
CA LEU A 133 0.14 1.55 -13.86
C LEU A 133 -0.03 1.44 -12.34
N SER A 134 -0.39 2.54 -11.67
CA SER A 134 -0.68 2.60 -10.23
C SER A 134 0.45 2.09 -9.31
N ASN A 135 1.70 2.08 -9.78
CA ASN A 135 2.87 1.57 -9.05
C ASN A 135 3.18 2.33 -7.75
N GLN A 136 2.75 3.59 -7.65
CA GLN A 136 2.92 4.40 -6.45
C GLN A 136 2.28 3.74 -5.23
N SER A 137 1.17 3.02 -5.42
CA SER A 137 0.49 2.35 -4.32
C SER A 137 1.36 1.27 -3.67
N THR A 138 2.11 0.48 -4.44
CA THR A 138 2.96 -0.59 -3.91
C THR A 138 4.27 -0.07 -3.33
N ILE A 139 4.82 0.99 -3.94
CA ILE A 139 6.06 1.63 -3.48
C ILE A 139 5.81 2.40 -2.18
N VAL A 140 4.76 3.21 -2.11
CA VAL A 140 4.42 3.93 -0.87
C VAL A 140 3.98 2.96 0.22
N LEU A 141 3.25 1.89 -0.10
CA LEU A 141 2.96 0.81 0.86
C LEU A 141 4.25 0.26 1.49
N SER A 142 5.27 0.01 0.66
CA SER A 142 6.55 -0.54 1.10
C SER A 142 7.31 0.43 2.02
N TYR A 143 7.32 1.72 1.68
CA TYR A 143 7.87 2.76 2.55
C TYR A 143 7.20 2.76 3.93
N LEU A 144 5.87 2.78 3.95
CA LEU A 144 5.07 2.81 5.17
C LEU A 144 5.21 1.55 6.03
N LEU A 145 5.40 0.38 5.39
CA LEU A 145 5.75 -0.86 6.07
C LEU A 145 7.09 -0.72 6.80
N LEU A 146 8.14 -0.25 6.13
CA LEU A 146 9.45 -0.07 6.76
C LEU A 146 9.42 0.98 7.87
N TYR A 147 8.63 2.04 7.70
CA TYR A 147 8.44 3.08 8.71
C TYR A 147 7.76 2.55 9.98
N GLY A 148 6.70 1.75 9.81
CA GLY A 148 5.90 1.28 10.94
C GLY A 148 6.47 0.05 11.67
N TYR A 149 7.44 -0.65 11.08
CA TYR A 149 8.21 -1.70 11.75
C TYR A 149 9.58 -1.14 12.15
N LYS A 150 9.56 -0.44 13.30
CA LYS A 150 10.72 0.25 13.88
C LYS A 150 11.88 -0.71 14.15
N VAL A 151 13.08 -0.14 14.10
CA VAL A 151 14.32 -0.85 14.42
C VAL A 151 14.85 -0.33 15.75
N ASN A 152 15.01 -1.24 16.70
CA ASN A 152 15.33 -0.88 18.09
C ASN A 152 16.84 -0.95 18.42
N SER A 153 17.65 -1.58 17.56
CA SER A 153 19.08 -1.73 17.78
C SER A 153 19.89 -1.43 16.52
N LYS A 154 21.12 -0.95 16.72
CA LYS A 154 22.06 -0.65 15.63
C LYS A 154 22.38 -1.90 14.80
N GLU A 155 22.50 -3.06 15.44
CA GLU A 155 22.77 -4.33 14.77
C GLU A 155 21.62 -4.74 13.84
N VAL A 156 20.37 -4.68 14.33
CA VAL A 156 19.18 -4.96 13.51
C VAL A 156 19.11 -3.97 12.34
N TYR A 157 19.49 -2.70 12.54
CA TYR A 157 19.51 -1.70 11.48
C TYR A 157 20.55 -1.97 10.40
N ILE A 158 21.76 -2.38 10.79
CA ILE A 158 22.81 -2.78 9.84
C ILE A 158 22.34 -3.98 9.01
N ASN A 159 21.75 -5.00 9.65
CA ASN A 159 21.17 -6.14 8.95
C ASN A 159 20.02 -5.73 8.02
N ARG A 160 19.21 -4.75 8.41
CA ARG A 160 18.16 -4.17 7.56
C ARG A 160 18.73 -3.54 6.29
N ILE A 161 19.83 -2.80 6.40
CA ILE A 161 20.51 -2.18 5.26
C ILE A 161 21.00 -3.28 4.30
N PHE A 162 21.68 -4.31 4.81
CA PHE A 162 22.13 -5.42 3.97
C PHE A 162 20.96 -6.15 3.30
N ALA A 163 19.88 -6.39 4.04
CA ALA A 163 18.66 -7.00 3.50
C ALA A 163 18.05 -6.15 2.37
N LEU A 164 18.00 -4.82 2.54
CA LEU A 164 17.46 -3.89 1.53
C LEU A 164 18.36 -3.80 0.31
N ILE A 165 19.69 -3.82 0.48
CA ILE A 165 20.63 -3.87 -0.65
C ILE A 165 20.38 -5.16 -1.46
N LEU A 166 20.32 -6.32 -0.79
CA LEU A 166 20.06 -7.59 -1.48
C LEU A 166 18.67 -7.60 -2.15
N GLY A 167 17.64 -7.16 -1.44
CA GLY A 167 16.28 -7.04 -1.98
C GLY A 167 16.21 -6.15 -3.22
N GLY A 168 16.88 -4.99 -3.16
CA GLY A 168 16.99 -4.06 -4.28
C GLY A 168 17.68 -4.67 -5.49
N LEU A 169 18.80 -5.38 -5.29
CA LEU A 169 19.50 -6.09 -6.37
C LEU A 169 18.63 -7.17 -7.01
N ILE A 170 17.90 -7.96 -6.21
CA ILE A 170 16.98 -9.00 -6.72
C ILE A 170 15.87 -8.37 -7.56
N VAL A 171 15.19 -7.35 -7.05
CA VAL A 171 14.08 -6.69 -7.74
C VAL A 171 14.56 -6.01 -9.02
N ALA A 172 15.67 -5.29 -8.96
CA ALA A 172 16.25 -4.60 -10.12
C ALA A 172 16.69 -5.59 -11.21
N SER A 173 17.29 -6.72 -10.82
CA SER A 173 17.67 -7.80 -11.74
C SER A 173 16.46 -8.41 -12.44
N ILE A 174 15.41 -8.77 -11.67
CA ILE A 174 14.19 -9.35 -12.23
C ILE A 174 13.49 -8.37 -13.17
N PHE A 175 13.40 -7.10 -12.76
CA PHE A 175 12.87 -6.02 -13.62
C PHE A 175 13.64 -5.97 -14.94
N TYR A 176 14.97 -5.90 -14.90
CA TYR A 176 15.79 -5.87 -16.11
C TYR A 176 15.52 -7.07 -17.01
N PHE A 177 15.58 -8.30 -16.49
CA PHE A 177 15.34 -9.50 -17.28
C PHE A 177 13.95 -9.55 -17.92
N LYS A 178 12.92 -9.06 -17.23
CA LYS A 178 11.54 -9.06 -17.73
C LYS A 178 11.24 -7.90 -18.68
N GLN A 179 11.87 -6.75 -18.51
CA GLN A 179 11.56 -5.54 -19.27
C GLN A 179 12.61 -5.16 -20.32
N ARG A 180 13.80 -5.80 -20.37
CA ARG A 180 14.92 -5.47 -21.30
C ARG A 180 14.57 -5.40 -22.78
N LYS A 181 13.50 -6.07 -23.21
CA LYS A 181 13.06 -6.06 -24.62
C LYS A 181 12.09 -4.92 -24.94
N LYS A 182 11.58 -4.20 -23.94
CA LYS A 182 10.68 -3.06 -24.13
C LYS A 182 11.50 -1.81 -24.45
N LYS A 183 10.99 -1.02 -25.39
CA LYS A 183 11.50 0.31 -25.71
C LYS A 183 10.58 1.34 -25.05
N PHE A 184 11.18 2.34 -24.44
CA PHE A 184 10.50 3.48 -23.84
C PHE A 184 11.04 4.74 -24.51
N GLU A 185 10.15 5.69 -24.77
CA GLU A 185 10.51 6.97 -25.37
C GLU A 185 11.14 7.91 -24.33
N ASN A 186 10.61 7.88 -23.10
CA ASN A 186 11.04 8.74 -22.01
C ASN A 186 12.35 8.26 -21.38
N ARG A 187 13.18 9.22 -20.95
CA ARG A 187 14.30 9.04 -20.03
C ARG A 187 13.95 9.58 -18.64
N PHE A 188 14.73 9.20 -17.64
CA PHE A 188 14.56 9.62 -16.26
C PHE A 188 14.57 11.15 -16.10
N LEU A 189 15.42 11.84 -16.87
CA LEU A 189 15.45 13.31 -16.87
C LEU A 189 14.15 13.92 -17.41
N ASP A 190 13.45 13.24 -18.32
CA ASP A 190 12.18 13.73 -18.85
C ASP A 190 11.10 13.67 -17.77
N ILE A 191 11.11 12.62 -16.92
CA ILE A 191 10.24 12.52 -15.73
C ILE A 191 10.42 13.72 -14.80
N LEU A 192 11.66 14.20 -14.61
CA LEU A 192 11.94 15.36 -13.78
C LEU A 192 11.56 16.69 -14.45
N LYS A 193 11.70 16.78 -15.78
CA LYS A 193 11.29 17.97 -16.54
C LYS A 193 9.78 18.13 -16.62
N ASP A 194 9.05 17.04 -16.63
CA ASP A 194 7.58 17.03 -16.68
C ASP A 194 6.92 17.35 -15.34
N ILE A 195 7.69 17.73 -14.31
CA ILE A 195 7.17 18.23 -13.04
C ILE A 195 6.70 19.67 -13.25
N ASP A 196 5.40 19.86 -13.36
CA ASP A 196 4.77 21.18 -13.45
C ASP A 196 3.60 21.27 -12.47
N ILE A 197 3.59 22.28 -11.59
CA ILE A 197 2.50 22.49 -10.62
C ILE A 197 1.15 22.78 -11.29
N ARG A 198 1.13 23.14 -12.57
CA ARG A 198 -0.10 23.34 -13.36
C ARG A 198 -0.68 22.00 -13.83
N ASP A 199 0.17 20.99 -14.00
CA ASP A 199 -0.22 19.66 -14.45
C ASP A 199 -1.09 18.95 -13.37
N PRO A 200 -2.27 18.39 -13.75
CA PRO A 200 -3.12 17.67 -12.82
C PRO A 200 -2.44 16.47 -12.15
N ARG A 201 -1.54 15.76 -12.83
CA ARG A 201 -0.82 14.62 -12.26
C ARG A 201 0.12 15.10 -11.17
N THR A 202 0.99 16.07 -11.43
CA THR A 202 1.93 16.60 -10.42
C THR A 202 1.18 17.18 -9.21
N ARG A 203 0.09 17.92 -9.43
CA ARG A 203 -0.77 18.39 -8.31
C ARG A 203 -1.32 17.24 -7.48
N TRP A 204 -1.78 16.18 -8.13
CA TRP A 204 -2.27 15.00 -7.43
C TRP A 204 -1.14 14.31 -6.65
N GLN A 205 0.05 14.15 -7.22
CA GLN A 205 1.22 13.55 -6.57
C GLN A 205 1.64 14.33 -5.32
N ILE A 206 1.68 15.66 -5.39
CA ILE A 206 1.94 16.53 -4.23
C ILE A 206 0.82 16.35 -3.20
N LYS A 207 -0.45 16.43 -3.62
CA LYS A 207 -1.60 16.29 -2.73
C LYS A 207 -1.60 14.98 -1.95
N ILE A 208 -1.39 13.83 -2.61
CA ILE A 208 -1.35 12.54 -1.94
C ILE A 208 -0.14 12.42 -1.00
N SER A 209 1.01 12.99 -1.36
CA SER A 209 2.20 13.00 -0.50
C SER A 209 1.95 13.79 0.78
N ILE A 210 1.33 14.96 0.68
CA ILE A 210 0.88 15.75 1.84
C ILE A 210 -0.07 14.90 2.68
N ILE A 211 -1.17 14.40 2.09
CA ILE A 211 -2.20 13.65 2.82
C ILE A 211 -1.63 12.45 3.59
N ILE A 212 -0.69 11.72 3.01
CA ILE A 212 -0.11 10.57 3.70
C ILE A 212 0.78 11.02 4.86
N SER A 213 1.69 11.98 4.63
CA SER A 213 2.65 12.41 5.65
C SER A 213 1.96 13.14 6.82
N THR A 214 1.00 14.00 6.55
CA THR A 214 0.22 14.71 7.58
C THR A 214 -0.79 13.77 8.27
N GLY A 215 -1.33 12.78 7.57
CA GLY A 215 -2.17 11.74 8.20
C GLY A 215 -1.38 10.92 9.23
N ILE A 216 -0.12 10.59 8.93
CA ILE A 216 0.78 9.93 9.88
C ILE A 216 1.07 10.87 11.06
N LEU A 217 1.40 12.14 10.81
CA LEU A 217 1.63 13.15 11.84
C LEU A 217 0.43 13.24 12.81
N ILE A 218 -0.80 13.33 12.29
CA ILE A 218 -2.01 13.38 13.13
C ILE A 218 -2.06 12.14 14.03
N GLY A 219 -1.79 10.95 13.50
CA GLY A 219 -1.74 9.72 14.30
C GLY A 219 -0.68 9.77 15.40
N GLU A 220 0.50 10.33 15.10
CA GLU A 220 1.60 10.46 16.06
C GLU A 220 1.32 11.47 17.17
N LEU A 221 0.71 12.61 16.82
CA LEU A 221 0.28 13.62 17.79
C LEU A 221 -0.86 13.12 18.69
N LEU A 222 -1.68 12.21 18.19
CA LEU A 222 -2.69 11.49 18.98
C LEU A 222 -2.11 10.30 19.75
N HIS A 223 -0.79 10.08 19.70
CA HIS A 223 -0.10 8.97 20.34
C HIS A 223 -0.66 7.59 19.98
N LEU A 224 -1.20 7.45 18.76
CA LEU A 224 -1.76 6.19 18.30
C LEU A 224 -0.65 5.20 17.97
N GLU A 225 -0.85 3.94 18.35
CA GLU A 225 0.00 2.85 17.90
C GLU A 225 -0.28 2.55 16.42
N ARG A 226 0.73 2.05 15.71
CA ARG A 226 0.61 1.65 14.28
C ARG A 226 0.08 2.77 13.37
N THR A 227 0.55 4.01 13.52
CA THR A 227 0.21 5.17 12.67
C THR A 227 0.35 4.91 11.17
N MET A 228 1.25 3.99 10.77
CA MET A 228 1.35 3.45 9.40
C MET A 228 0.00 3.03 8.78
N TRP A 229 -0.96 2.55 9.58
CA TRP A 229 -2.28 2.13 9.10
C TRP A 229 -3.14 3.30 8.64
N ILE A 230 -2.97 4.49 9.25
CA ILE A 230 -3.59 5.72 8.75
C ILE A 230 -2.98 6.06 7.40
N GLY A 231 -1.65 5.98 7.27
CA GLY A 231 -0.95 6.13 5.99
C GLY A 231 -1.48 5.17 4.91
N PHE A 232 -1.71 3.89 5.24
CA PHE A 232 -2.32 2.92 4.34
C PHE A 232 -3.74 3.30 3.93
N ALA A 233 -4.53 3.84 4.87
CA ALA A 233 -5.87 4.31 4.57
C ALA A 233 -5.86 5.51 3.63
N CYS A 234 -5.05 6.51 3.95
CA CYS A 234 -4.82 7.69 3.13
C CYS A 234 -4.43 7.32 1.69
N MET A 235 -3.38 6.53 1.53
CA MET A 235 -2.87 6.08 0.23
C MET A 235 -3.91 5.28 -0.56
N SER A 236 -4.67 4.43 0.12
CA SER A 236 -5.62 3.54 -0.55
C SER A 236 -6.88 4.26 -1.02
N ILE A 237 -7.35 5.24 -0.25
CA ILE A 237 -8.54 6.04 -0.59
C ILE A 237 -8.19 7.12 -1.61
N MET A 238 -7.07 7.82 -1.45
CA MET A 238 -6.67 8.92 -2.34
C MET A 238 -6.18 8.37 -3.69
N GLN A 239 -7.11 8.17 -4.60
CA GLN A 239 -6.86 7.72 -5.98
C GLN A 239 -6.81 8.92 -6.94
N PRO A 240 -6.20 8.75 -8.13
CA PRO A 240 -6.17 9.79 -9.16
C PRO A 240 -7.58 10.19 -9.65
N GLN A 241 -8.48 9.22 -9.76
CA GLN A 241 -9.86 9.45 -10.19
C GLN A 241 -10.77 9.80 -9.01
N LYS A 242 -11.48 10.94 -9.10
CA LYS A 242 -12.36 11.45 -8.03
C LYS A 242 -13.45 10.46 -7.60
N ASP A 243 -14.11 9.80 -8.55
CA ASP A 243 -15.20 8.85 -8.24
C ASP A 243 -14.71 7.67 -7.40
N LYS A 244 -13.47 7.22 -7.66
CA LYS A 244 -12.83 6.17 -6.85
C LYS A 244 -12.52 6.65 -5.44
N VAL A 245 -12.18 7.93 -5.25
CA VAL A 245 -11.96 8.49 -3.91
C VAL A 245 -13.24 8.42 -3.09
N ILE A 246 -14.35 8.91 -3.64
CA ILE A 246 -15.65 8.93 -2.94
C ILE A 246 -16.07 7.50 -2.57
N GLY A 247 -16.02 6.57 -3.53
CA GLY A 247 -16.35 5.17 -3.27
C GLY A 247 -15.47 4.54 -2.19
N ARG A 248 -14.14 4.69 -2.30
CA ARG A 248 -13.21 4.07 -1.33
C ARG A 248 -13.27 4.71 0.06
N MET A 249 -13.58 5.99 0.15
CA MET A 249 -13.73 6.70 1.42
C MET A 249 -14.87 6.13 2.26
N ILE A 250 -15.97 5.73 1.62
CA ILE A 250 -17.11 5.07 2.26
C ILE A 250 -16.81 3.58 2.48
N GLU A 251 -16.30 2.90 1.46
CA GLU A 251 -16.09 1.46 1.52
C GLU A 251 -15.02 1.06 2.54
N ARG A 252 -13.93 1.82 2.67
CA ARG A 252 -12.79 1.37 3.48
C ARG A 252 -13.14 1.21 4.97
N PRO A 253 -13.76 2.18 5.67
CA PRO A 253 -14.17 1.99 7.06
C PRO A 253 -15.16 0.84 7.23
N ILE A 254 -16.20 0.79 6.39
CA ILE A 254 -17.27 -0.21 6.47
C ILE A 254 -16.72 -1.63 6.30
N PHE A 255 -15.94 -1.87 5.24
CA PHE A 255 -15.38 -3.18 4.96
C PHE A 255 -14.22 -3.54 5.89
N SER A 256 -13.55 -2.56 6.50
CA SER A 256 -12.58 -2.83 7.57
C SER A 256 -13.29 -3.29 8.85
N ILE A 257 -14.41 -2.68 9.23
CA ILE A 257 -15.23 -3.11 10.37
C ILE A 257 -15.76 -4.52 10.12
N LEU A 258 -16.28 -4.80 8.92
CA LEU A 258 -16.69 -6.16 8.55
C LEU A 258 -15.52 -7.15 8.66
N GLY A 259 -14.33 -6.77 8.21
CA GLY A 259 -13.11 -7.57 8.39
C GLY A 259 -12.80 -7.87 9.84
N CYS A 260 -12.91 -6.89 10.74
CA CYS A 260 -12.73 -7.09 12.18
C CYS A 260 -13.77 -8.06 12.77
N VAL A 261 -15.04 -7.92 12.38
CA VAL A 261 -16.12 -8.81 12.85
C VAL A 261 -15.86 -10.25 12.43
N VAL A 262 -15.60 -10.48 11.13
CA VAL A 262 -15.35 -11.84 10.63
C VAL A 262 -14.07 -12.43 11.23
N PHE A 263 -13.00 -11.64 11.35
CA PHE A 263 -11.77 -12.08 12.02
C PHE A 263 -12.04 -12.52 13.46
N THR A 264 -12.85 -11.76 14.20
CA THR A 264 -13.18 -12.06 15.61
C THR A 264 -13.94 -13.37 15.75
N VAL A 265 -14.93 -13.62 14.88
CA VAL A 265 -15.68 -14.89 14.86
C VAL A 265 -14.74 -16.07 14.62
N ILE A 266 -13.83 -15.96 13.64
CA ILE A 266 -12.86 -17.01 13.34
C ILE A 266 -11.87 -17.17 14.50
N TYR A 267 -11.40 -16.07 15.09
CA TYR A 267 -10.46 -16.07 16.21
C TYR A 267 -10.96 -16.88 17.40
N PHE A 268 -12.26 -16.81 17.72
CA PHE A 268 -12.85 -17.60 18.81
C PHE A 268 -13.20 -19.04 18.42
N ALA A 269 -13.26 -19.35 17.12
CA ALA A 269 -13.58 -20.68 16.62
C ALA A 269 -12.34 -21.59 16.48
N ILE A 270 -11.12 -21.03 16.56
CA ILE A 270 -9.87 -21.78 16.38
C ILE A 270 -8.95 -21.66 17.62
N PRO A 271 -8.00 -22.59 17.81
CA PRO A 271 -6.98 -22.45 18.86
C PRO A 271 -6.14 -21.18 18.69
N LYS A 272 -5.74 -20.55 19.81
CA LYS A 272 -5.02 -19.27 19.80
C LYS A 272 -3.64 -19.38 19.12
N GLU A 273 -3.03 -20.55 19.13
CA GLU A 273 -1.77 -20.85 18.47
C GLU A 273 -1.89 -20.76 16.93
N SER A 274 -3.11 -20.86 16.40
CA SER A 274 -3.40 -20.86 14.97
C SER A 274 -3.76 -19.48 14.41
N VAL A 275 -3.61 -18.40 15.17
CA VAL A 275 -3.96 -17.03 14.72
C VAL A 275 -3.16 -16.60 13.49
N ALA A 276 -1.90 -17.04 13.38
CA ALA A 276 -1.07 -16.79 12.19
C ALA A 276 -1.70 -17.39 10.91
N VAL A 277 -2.42 -18.51 11.02
CA VAL A 277 -3.12 -19.15 9.91
C VAL A 277 -4.24 -18.25 9.37
N ILE A 278 -4.93 -17.50 10.22
CA ILE A 278 -5.95 -16.53 9.78
C ILE A 278 -5.31 -15.46 8.89
N GLY A 279 -4.10 -15.00 9.24
CA GLY A 279 -3.34 -14.06 8.42
C GLY A 279 -2.99 -14.62 7.04
N MET A 280 -2.52 -15.87 6.98
CA MET A 280 -2.22 -16.57 5.73
C MET A 280 -3.48 -16.76 4.87
N LEU A 281 -4.60 -17.14 5.48
CA LEU A 281 -5.90 -17.22 4.81
C LEU A 281 -6.31 -15.85 4.25
N GLY A 282 -6.11 -14.78 5.01
CA GLY A 282 -6.29 -13.40 4.53
C GLY A 282 -5.51 -13.13 3.25
N GLY A 283 -4.22 -13.48 3.21
CA GLY A 283 -3.37 -13.33 2.02
C GLY A 283 -3.90 -14.09 0.80
N ILE A 284 -4.30 -15.35 0.98
CA ILE A 284 -4.91 -16.17 -0.09
C ILE A 284 -6.20 -15.51 -0.60
N MET A 285 -7.07 -15.09 0.31
CA MET A 285 -8.37 -14.51 -0.02
C MET A 285 -8.25 -13.14 -0.70
N VAL A 286 -7.21 -12.35 -0.38
CA VAL A 286 -6.86 -11.15 -1.17
C VAL A 286 -6.52 -11.54 -2.61
N GLY A 287 -5.76 -12.64 -2.83
CA GLY A 287 -5.45 -13.16 -4.17
C GLY A 287 -6.69 -13.54 -5.00
N PHE A 288 -7.77 -13.96 -4.34
CA PHE A 288 -9.07 -14.22 -4.98
C PHE A 288 -9.96 -12.98 -5.12
N SER A 289 -9.60 -11.85 -4.52
CA SER A 289 -10.46 -10.67 -4.45
C SER A 289 -10.36 -9.79 -5.70
N ALA A 290 -11.45 -9.73 -6.47
CA ALA A 290 -11.56 -8.88 -7.65
C ALA A 290 -11.93 -7.43 -7.32
N THR A 291 -12.54 -7.19 -6.15
CA THR A 291 -13.08 -5.88 -5.76
C THR A 291 -12.34 -5.32 -4.54
N TYR A 292 -12.27 -4.00 -4.46
CA TYR A 292 -11.66 -3.29 -3.33
C TYR A 292 -12.25 -3.70 -1.96
N ARG A 293 -13.58 -3.81 -1.88
CA ARG A 293 -14.34 -4.22 -0.67
C ARG A 293 -13.75 -5.46 0.01
N TRP A 294 -13.69 -6.56 -0.73
CA TRP A 294 -13.14 -7.83 -0.23
C TRP A 294 -11.63 -7.78 0.02
N GLN A 295 -10.87 -6.99 -0.75
CA GLN A 295 -9.46 -6.77 -0.45
C GLN A 295 -9.28 -6.08 0.91
N VAL A 296 -10.15 -5.13 1.29
CA VAL A 296 -10.11 -4.47 2.60
C VAL A 296 -10.45 -5.44 3.74
N VAL A 297 -11.48 -6.27 3.57
CA VAL A 297 -11.87 -7.32 4.54
C VAL A 297 -10.70 -8.25 4.81
N PHE A 298 -10.12 -8.86 3.76
CA PHE A 298 -9.09 -9.88 3.94
C PHE A 298 -7.70 -9.31 4.28
N ASN A 299 -7.39 -8.09 3.85
CA ASN A 299 -6.18 -7.39 4.33
C ASN A 299 -6.29 -7.07 5.84
N THR A 300 -7.50 -6.89 6.35
CA THR A 300 -7.71 -6.73 7.80
C THR A 300 -7.33 -7.99 8.57
N PHE A 301 -7.47 -9.19 7.98
CA PHE A 301 -7.04 -10.43 8.64
C PHE A 301 -5.53 -10.46 8.84
N GLY A 302 -4.75 -10.13 7.80
CA GLY A 302 -3.29 -10.08 7.90
C GLY A 302 -2.80 -9.00 8.87
N ALA A 303 -3.48 -7.85 8.91
CA ALA A 303 -3.16 -6.79 9.87
C ALA A 303 -3.47 -7.20 11.32
N LEU A 304 -4.63 -7.79 11.57
CA LEU A 304 -5.02 -8.23 12.91
C LEU A 304 -4.20 -9.43 13.37
N SER A 305 -3.91 -10.41 12.52
CA SER A 305 -3.07 -11.55 12.91
C SER A 305 -1.69 -11.13 13.40
N ALA A 306 -1.11 -10.07 12.83
CA ALA A 306 0.18 -9.52 13.25
C ALA A 306 0.07 -8.59 14.48
N ALA A 307 -1.09 -7.99 14.72
CA ALA A 307 -1.29 -7.03 15.80
C ALA A 307 -1.80 -7.67 17.10
N VAL A 308 -2.60 -8.73 17.02
CA VAL A 308 -3.22 -9.39 18.18
C VAL A 308 -2.17 -9.99 19.11
N THR A 309 -1.06 -10.49 18.57
CA THR A 309 0.05 -11.03 19.38
C THR A 309 0.77 -9.97 20.20
N ILE A 310 0.66 -8.69 19.82
CA ILE A 310 1.36 -7.56 20.46
C ILE A 310 0.41 -6.78 21.37
N PHE A 311 -0.79 -6.45 20.88
CA PHE A 311 -1.71 -5.53 21.55
C PHE A 311 -2.92 -6.25 22.19
N GLY A 312 -3.10 -7.54 21.94
CA GLY A 312 -4.32 -8.27 22.27
C GLY A 312 -5.46 -7.98 21.28
N LEU A 313 -6.50 -8.82 21.33
CA LEU A 313 -7.61 -8.79 20.36
C LEU A 313 -8.35 -7.45 20.34
N SER A 314 -8.76 -6.96 21.52
CA SER A 314 -9.55 -5.73 21.64
C SER A 314 -8.81 -4.53 21.06
N ASN A 315 -7.56 -4.31 21.47
CA ASN A 315 -6.78 -3.16 21.02
C ASN A 315 -6.42 -3.28 19.53
N ALA A 316 -6.09 -4.48 19.03
CA ALA A 316 -5.82 -4.67 17.61
C ALA A 316 -7.03 -4.28 16.74
N ILE A 317 -8.24 -4.68 17.15
CA ILE A 317 -9.49 -4.31 16.48
C ILE A 317 -9.70 -2.79 16.55
N LEU A 318 -9.57 -2.20 17.74
CA LEU A 318 -9.76 -0.78 17.96
C LEU A 318 -8.81 0.07 17.10
N LEU A 319 -7.52 -0.23 17.12
CA LEU A 319 -6.50 0.42 16.30
C LEU A 319 -6.84 0.34 14.82
N ARG A 320 -7.34 -0.82 14.37
CA ARG A 320 -7.68 -1.02 12.96
C ARG A 320 -8.89 -0.18 12.55
N ILE A 321 -9.93 -0.14 13.38
CA ILE A 321 -11.13 0.65 13.11
C ILE A 321 -10.80 2.14 13.13
N ILE A 322 -10.13 2.61 14.20
CA ILE A 322 -9.72 4.01 14.36
C ILE A 322 -8.87 4.46 13.16
N ALA A 323 -7.83 3.71 12.79
CA ALA A 323 -6.94 4.12 11.71
C ALA A 323 -7.66 4.27 10.36
N ASN A 324 -8.62 3.39 10.06
CA ASN A 324 -9.37 3.46 8.81
C ASN A 324 -10.44 4.56 8.82
N ILE A 325 -11.10 4.80 9.95
CA ILE A 325 -12.05 5.91 10.11
C ILE A 325 -11.30 7.24 10.04
N LEU A 326 -10.22 7.41 10.79
CA LEU A 326 -9.41 8.63 10.76
C LEU A 326 -8.88 8.92 9.36
N GLY A 327 -8.34 7.92 8.65
CA GLY A 327 -7.89 8.10 7.27
C GLY A 327 -9.02 8.54 6.31
N ALA A 328 -10.22 7.99 6.47
CA ALA A 328 -11.38 8.37 5.66
C ALA A 328 -11.91 9.78 5.99
N LEU A 329 -12.08 10.09 7.27
CA LEU A 329 -12.51 11.41 7.75
C LEU A 329 -11.50 12.49 7.35
N TYR A 330 -10.21 12.18 7.44
CA TYR A 330 -9.15 13.11 7.06
C TYR A 330 -9.20 13.45 5.57
N ILE A 331 -9.39 12.44 4.71
CA ILE A 331 -9.55 12.68 3.28
C ILE A 331 -10.82 13.46 2.99
N TRP A 332 -11.94 13.10 3.62
CA TRP A 332 -13.20 13.83 3.48
C TRP A 332 -13.03 15.31 3.80
N PHE A 333 -12.36 15.62 4.92
CA PHE A 333 -12.08 16.99 5.32
C PHE A 333 -11.19 17.72 4.29
N ILE A 334 -10.17 17.07 3.75
CA ILE A 334 -9.31 17.71 2.73
C ILE A 334 -10.02 17.89 1.39
N THR A 335 -10.89 16.96 0.99
CA THR A 335 -11.57 17.05 -0.31
C THR A 335 -12.76 18.01 -0.28
N ASN A 336 -13.46 18.11 0.85
CA ASN A 336 -14.70 18.86 0.97
C ASN A 336 -14.57 20.11 1.88
N GLY A 337 -13.51 20.19 2.68
CA GLY A 337 -13.31 21.24 3.69
C GLY A 337 -13.25 22.64 3.10
N TYR A 338 -12.76 22.83 1.87
CA TYR A 338 -12.80 24.15 1.23
C TYR A 338 -14.23 24.64 0.99
N GLY A 339 -15.13 23.75 0.55
CA GLY A 339 -16.56 24.08 0.37
C GLY A 339 -17.28 24.29 1.71
N LEU A 340 -16.90 23.54 2.75
CA LEU A 340 -17.49 23.65 4.07
C LEU A 340 -17.03 24.93 4.80
N ILE A 341 -15.74 25.26 4.74
CA ILE A 341 -15.17 26.51 5.26
C ILE A 341 -15.74 27.70 4.50
N LYS A 342 -15.87 27.62 3.17
CA LYS A 342 -16.51 28.67 2.36
C LYS A 342 -17.98 28.87 2.75
N ASN A 343 -18.77 27.80 2.88
CA ASN A 343 -20.18 27.89 3.29
C ASN A 343 -20.35 28.39 4.73
N ILE A 344 -19.43 28.04 5.64
CA ILE A 344 -19.42 28.56 7.02
C ILE A 344 -19.05 30.05 7.00
N PHE A 345 -17.99 30.44 6.28
CA PHE A 345 -17.61 31.85 6.13
C PHE A 345 -18.72 32.67 5.47
N GLU A 346 -19.39 32.17 4.42
CA GLU A 346 -20.52 32.85 3.81
C GLU A 346 -21.71 32.98 4.77
N LYS A 347 -22.00 31.96 5.60
CA LYS A 347 -23.01 32.06 6.66
C LYS A 347 -22.65 33.02 7.80
N PHE A 348 -21.36 33.17 8.12
CA PHE A 348 -20.88 34.09 9.15
C PHE A 348 -20.65 35.53 8.64
N LEU A 349 -20.45 35.72 7.33
CA LEU A 349 -20.27 37.01 6.67
C LEU A 349 -21.58 37.62 6.14
N VAL A 350 -22.69 36.87 6.12
CA VAL A 350 -24.02 37.48 6.10
C VAL A 350 -24.26 38.06 7.50
N ILE A 351 -23.61 39.20 7.77
CA ILE A 351 -24.15 40.21 8.67
C ILE A 351 -25.39 40.70 7.94
N ASP A 352 -26.55 40.53 8.56
CA ASP A 352 -27.80 41.07 8.05
C ASP A 352 -27.60 42.58 7.78
N PRO A 353 -27.79 43.09 6.55
CA PRO A 353 -27.71 44.52 6.29
C PRO A 353 -28.73 45.35 7.09
N ASN A 354 -29.66 44.69 7.80
CA ASN A 354 -30.64 45.32 8.68
C ASN A 354 -30.26 45.31 10.18
N ASP A 355 -29.11 44.76 10.58
CA ASP A 355 -28.57 44.95 11.93
C ASP A 355 -27.72 46.24 11.98
N THR A 356 -28.36 47.37 11.67
CA THR A 356 -27.88 48.69 12.10
C THR A 356 -28.64 49.10 13.35
N LEU A 357 -27.90 49.12 14.46
CA LEU A 357 -28.21 49.92 15.66
C LEU A 357 -27.98 51.41 15.35
#